data_AF-A0A1H0AQ01-F1
#
_entry.id   AF-A0A1H0AQ01-F1
#
_cell.length_a   1.000
_cell.length_b   1.000
_cell.length_c   1.000
_cell.angle_alpha   90.00
_cell.angle_beta   90.00
_cell.angle_gamma   90.00
#
_symmetry.space_group_name_H-M   'P 1'
#
loop_
_entity.id
_entity.type
_entity.pdbx_description
1 polymer ?
#
loop_
_entity_poly.entity_id
_entity_poly.type
_entity_poly.pdbx_seq_one_letter_code
_entity_poly.pdbx_strand_id
1 'polypeptide(L)'
;MSMMTETDRSVACITNSMADLRETEEALFGILDYVLRKNCREDFSAEEWEEFILCCQQLDKLEHSMHKVKAIVVSWYQAPG
;
A
#
# COMPACT_ATOMS: atom_id res chain seq x y z
N MET A 1 30.48 -2.74 -9.62
CA MET A 1 29.04 -2.76 -9.31
C MET A 1 28.69 -4.16 -8.87
N SER A 2 28.39 -4.37 -7.58
CA SER A 2 27.98 -5.69 -7.08
C SER A 2 26.54 -5.96 -7.51
N MET A 3 26.26 -7.13 -8.09
CA MET A 3 24.89 -7.54 -8.42
C MET A 3 24.12 -7.80 -7.13
N MET A 4 22.96 -7.15 -6.94
CA MET A 4 22.03 -7.49 -5.86
C MET A 4 21.56 -8.93 -6.02
N THR A 5 21.62 -9.69 -4.94
CA THR A 5 21.11 -11.06 -4.88
C THR A 5 19.59 -11.07 -4.91
N GLU A 6 19.00 -12.22 -5.25
CA GLU A 6 17.53 -12.41 -5.19
C GLU A 6 16.99 -12.22 -3.77
N THR A 7 17.78 -12.60 -2.76
CA THR A 7 17.50 -12.32 -1.35
C THR A 7 17.44 -10.83 -1.06
N ASP A 8 18.41 -10.04 -1.56
CA ASP A 8 18.43 -8.58 -1.36
C ASP A 8 17.19 -7.91 -1.97
N ARG A 9 16.75 -8.38 -3.14
CA ARG A 9 15.52 -7.88 -3.79
C ARG A 9 14.28 -8.23 -3.00
N SER A 10 14.21 -9.45 -2.46
CA SER A 10 13.10 -9.92 -1.65
C SER A 10 12.97 -9.12 -0.35
N VAL A 11 14.09 -8.89 0.35
CA VAL A 11 14.14 -8.07 1.57
C VAL A 11 13.72 -6.63 1.28
N ALA A 12 14.21 -6.03 0.20
CA ALA A 12 13.82 -4.69 -0.21
C ALA A 12 12.31 -4.60 -0.52
N CYS A 13 11.76 -5.59 -1.23
CA CYS A 13 10.33 -5.64 -1.54
C CYS A 13 9.48 -5.70 -0.26
N ILE A 14 9.83 -6.57 0.68
CA ILE A 14 9.12 -6.70 1.96
C ILE A 14 9.23 -5.40 2.76
N THR A 15 10.43 -4.81 2.84
CA THR A 15 10.68 -3.57 3.58
C THR A 15 9.85 -2.42 3.03
N ASN A 16 9.84 -2.23 1.71
CA ASN A 16 9.03 -1.21 1.06
C ASN A 16 7.53 -1.45 1.27
N SER A 17 7.08 -2.71 1.23
CA SER A 17 5.67 -3.04 1.47
C SER A 17 5.26 -2.75 2.92
N MET A 18 6.17 -2.86 3.89
CA MET A 18 5.89 -2.42 5.27
C MET A 18 5.77 -0.90 5.37
N ALA A 19 6.54 -0.13 4.59
CA ALA A 19 6.38 1.32 4.53
C ALA A 19 5.02 1.69 3.91
N ASP A 20 4.66 1.05 2.79
CA ASP A 20 3.35 1.22 2.15
C ASP A 20 2.19 0.90 3.10
N LEU A 21 2.33 -0.14 3.94
CA LEU A 21 1.33 -0.51 4.93
C LEU A 21 1.12 0.59 5.99
N ARG A 22 2.20 1.25 6.44
CA ARG A 22 2.11 2.37 7.38
C ARG A 22 1.47 3.60 6.74
N GLU A 23 1.89 3.96 5.53
CA GLU A 23 1.30 5.08 4.78
C GLU A 23 -0.21 4.85 4.53
N THR A 24 -0.59 3.61 4.27
CA THR A 24 -1.99 3.25 4.02
C THR A 24 -2.82 3.22 5.29
N GLU A 25 -2.24 2.87 6.44
CA GLU A 25 -2.91 2.99 7.74
C GLU A 25 -3.32 4.45 8.00
N GLU A 26 -2.41 5.40 7.75
CA GLU A 26 -2.72 6.83 7.86
C GLU A 26 -3.80 7.26 6.85
N ALA A 27 -3.71 6.78 5.60
CA ALA A 27 -4.71 7.06 4.57
C ALA A 27 -6.11 6.52 4.93
N LEU A 28 -6.19 5.35 5.59
CA LEU A 28 -7.44 4.77 6.06
C LEU A 28 -8.10 5.63 7.13
N PHE A 29 -7.33 6.23 8.05
CA PHE A 29 -7.86 7.21 8.99
C PHE A 29 -8.40 8.46 8.28
N GLY A 30 -7.73 8.93 7.23
CA GLY A 30 -8.22 10.01 6.37
C GLY A 30 -9.56 9.66 5.73
N ILE A 31 -9.66 8.50 5.08
CA ILE A 31 -10.91 8.00 4.47
C ILE A 31 -12.02 7.92 5.51
N LEU A 32 -11.75 7.37 6.70
CA LEU A 32 -12.73 7.28 7.78
C LEU A 32 -13.23 8.67 8.19
N ASP A 33 -12.33 9.65 8.33
CA ASP A 33 -12.71 11.03 8.68
C ASP A 33 -13.60 11.67 7.61
N TYR A 34 -13.29 11.50 6.33
CA TYR A 34 -14.14 11.99 5.24
C TYR A 34 -15.50 11.28 5.23
N VAL A 35 -15.54 9.95 5.33
CA VAL A 35 -16.79 9.17 5.34
C VAL A 35 -17.70 9.52 6.52
N LEU A 36 -17.13 9.92 7.67
CA LEU A 36 -17.90 10.37 8.82
C LEU A 36 -18.48 11.78 8.66
N ARG A 37 -17.84 12.64 7.86
CA ARG A 37 -18.22 14.06 7.70
C ARG A 37 -18.98 14.36 6.42
N LYS A 38 -18.85 13.51 5.41
CA LYS A 38 -19.35 13.72 4.04
C LYS A 38 -20.23 12.54 3.65
N ASN A 39 -21.43 12.82 3.15
CA ASN A 39 -22.39 11.78 2.75
C ASN A 39 -22.28 11.45 1.26
N CYS A 40 -21.89 12.44 0.44
CA CYS A 40 -21.71 12.27 -0.99
C CYS A 40 -20.59 13.16 -1.55
N ARG A 41 -20.23 12.95 -2.81
CA ARG A 41 -19.13 13.66 -3.48
C ARG A 41 -19.34 15.17 -3.48
N GLU A 42 -20.58 15.62 -3.56
CA GLU A 42 -20.95 17.03 -3.62
C GLU A 42 -20.66 17.77 -2.29
N ASP A 43 -20.46 17.05 -1.19
CA ASP A 43 -20.11 17.62 0.11
C ASP A 43 -18.61 18.01 0.20
N PHE A 44 -17.80 17.60 -0.76
CA PHE A 44 -16.36 17.85 -0.79
C PHE A 44 -16.05 19.16 -1.50
N SER A 45 -15.10 19.92 -0.94
CA SER A 45 -14.35 20.89 -1.73
C SER A 45 -13.48 20.16 -2.77
N ALA A 46 -12.98 20.89 -3.77
CA ALA A 46 -12.07 20.31 -4.76
C ALA A 46 -10.80 19.74 -4.10
N GLU A 47 -10.24 20.45 -3.12
CA GLU A 47 -9.05 20.04 -2.36
C GLU A 47 -9.32 18.80 -1.51
N GLU A 48 -10.42 18.78 -0.76
CA GLU A 48 -10.81 17.61 0.05
C GLU A 48 -11.03 16.37 -0.83
N TRP A 49 -11.59 16.56 -2.04
CA TRP A 49 -11.81 15.47 -2.98
C TRP A 49 -10.49 14.92 -3.54
N GLU A 50 -9.53 15.79 -3.83
CA GLU A 50 -8.18 15.38 -4.25
C GLU A 50 -7.46 14.61 -3.14
N GLU A 51 -7.53 15.08 -1.89
CA GLU A 51 -6.97 14.37 -0.73
C GLU A 51 -7.63 13.00 -0.54
N PHE A 52 -8.96 12.91 -0.65
CA PHE A 52 -9.68 11.65 -0.57
C PHE A 52 -9.23 10.66 -1.66
N ILE A 53 -9.05 11.12 -2.90
CA ILE A 53 -8.52 10.31 -4.00
C ILE A 53 -7.10 9.81 -3.67
N LEU A 54 -6.23 10.68 -3.14
CA LEU A 54 -4.87 10.28 -2.75
C LEU A 54 -4.90 9.19 -1.69
N CYS A 55 -5.79 9.28 -0.69
CA CYS A 55 -5.96 8.22 0.30
C CYS A 55 -6.41 6.89 -0.36
N CYS A 56 -7.35 6.94 -1.30
CA CYS A 56 -7.76 5.74 -2.05
C CYS A 56 -6.61 5.14 -2.88
N GLN A 57 -5.77 5.97 -3.50
CA GLN A 57 -4.60 5.49 -4.26
C GLN A 57 -3.58 4.78 -3.38
N GLN A 58 -3.43 5.17 -2.10
CA GLN A 58 -2.56 4.45 -1.17
C GLN A 58 -3.07 3.03 -0.89
N LEU A 59 -4.40 2.85 -0.79
CA LEU A 59 -4.99 1.52 -0.65
C LEU A 59 -4.68 0.61 -1.84
N ASP A 60 -4.83 1.13 -3.07
CA ASP A 60 -4.50 0.38 -4.29
C ASP A 60 -3.00 0.02 -4.34
N LYS A 61 -2.13 0.97 -3.93
CA LYS A 61 -0.68 0.75 -3.83
C LYS A 61 -0.36 -0.37 -2.84
N LEU A 62 -1.00 -0.38 -1.66
CA LEU A 62 -0.82 -1.43 -0.67
C LEU A 62 -1.27 -2.79 -1.19
N GLU A 63 -2.43 -2.87 -1.86
CA GLU A 63 -2.91 -4.13 -2.43
C GLU A 63 -1.87 -4.72 -3.39
N HIS A 64 -1.30 -3.90 -4.27
CA HIS A 64 -0.25 -4.32 -5.18
C HIS A 64 1.03 -4.78 -4.46
N SER A 65 1.47 -4.02 -3.46
CA SER A 65 2.64 -4.38 -2.66
C SER A 65 2.43 -5.69 -1.91
N MET A 66 1.24 -5.92 -1.36
CA MET A 66 0.90 -7.17 -0.70
C MET A 66 0.84 -8.36 -1.66
N HIS A 67 0.36 -8.18 -2.89
CA HIS A 67 0.42 -9.21 -3.92
C HIS A 67 1.86 -9.63 -4.22
N LYS A 68 2.80 -8.68 -4.30
CA LYS A 68 4.23 -8.98 -4.51
C LYS A 68 4.84 -9.73 -3.33
N VAL A 69 4.57 -9.28 -2.10
CA VAL A 69 5.04 -9.97 -0.88
C VAL A 69 4.53 -11.42 -0.86
N LYS A 70 3.24 -11.63 -1.16
CA LYS A 70 2.66 -12.96 -1.24
C LYS A 70 3.39 -13.84 -2.25
N ALA A 71 3.66 -13.33 -3.46
CA ALA A 71 4.39 -14.09 -4.48
C ALA A 71 5.79 -14.50 -4.01
N ILE A 72 6.53 -13.60 -3.35
CA ILE A 72 7.86 -13.88 -2.79
C ILE A 72 7.77 -14.95 -1.71
N VAL A 73 6.90 -14.76 -0.72
CA VAL A 73 6.75 -15.69 0.41
C VAL A 73 6.30 -17.08 -0.05
N VAL A 74 5.39 -17.14 -1.04
CA VAL A 74 4.96 -18.41 -1.65
C VAL A 74 6.14 -19.13 -2.31
N SER A 75 6.99 -18.39 -3.05
CA SER A 75 8.17 -18.99 -3.68
C SER A 75 9.14 -19.60 -2.67
N TRP A 76 9.28 -19.00 -1.48
CA TRP A 76 10.13 -19.52 -0.41
C TRP A 76 9.53 -20.75 0.27
N TYR A 77 8.23 -20.74 0.56
CA TYR A 77 7.54 -21.86 1.20
C TYR A 77 7.41 -23.09 0.29
N GLN A 78 7.31 -22.88 -1.04
CA GLN A 78 7.19 -23.95 -2.03
C GLN A 78 8.53 -24.44 -2.58
N ALA A 79 9.64 -23.81 -2.22
CA ALA A 79 10.96 -24.27 -2.65
C ALA A 79 11.28 -25.64 -2.03
N PRO A 80 11.69 -26.65 -2.82
CA PRO A 80 12.12 -27.93 -2.27
C PRO A 80 13.35 -27.70 -1.37
N GLY A 81 13.26 -28.21 -0.14
CA GLY A 81 14.34 -28.15 0.86
C GLY A 81 15.52 -29.06 0.55
#